data_AF-A0A8H6E8L3-F1
#
_entry.id   AF-A0A8H6E8L3-F1
#
_cell.length_a   1.000
_cell.length_b   1.000
_cell.length_c   1.000
_cell.angle_alpha   90.00
_cell.angle_beta   90.00
_cell.angle_gamma   90.00
#
_symmetry.space_group_name_H-M   'P 1'
#
loop_
_entity.id
_entity.type
_entity.pdbx_description
1 polymer ?
#
loop_
_entity_poly.entity_id
_entity_poly.type
_entity_poly.pdbx_seq_one_letter_code
_entity_poly.pdbx_strand_id
1 'polypeptide(L)'
;MPMTPAADVSNGTGNVLSRESPRDGGRGQHPATANSRRTSSVRDAHDPRAASRRPRTASPDRFRNESNLLPAPDHAIVTVSPLEILNPSDAHLLRKIYRAGFDAIFSSWMSSYGCPFLSENSVGAHNPSILEICEHLDGWMREMSLRDPAMILVPEHSGGDRENDSLRGSIAAFSARWLPLTSGNPEATQWCHHVVHALWRHARRDMMRVINRPSYRSMLTLFLFALTPIPAGISEEEELDGISGQACIHAALQQIQTLRARQRSVQFNGTKVSQPARSRAIVAIPEAVATEGFLTAENIAYWAALTFDTSASLTLNCRPLLSAGLLGFEAELPWRLVRAGAVKFQKQMQEWHAHAVSEITDERASQIVASGSAWKLLAWKLTAVFKEALRDGHDESEVKRAFRLVSGFIQEFNDIYREPLEACQRRMPFLGEQIRFRWYSLMLHYHLSILLLVNAAEATSRLDLLAELAEASADAQNAVVNTLIFGLSNTVTLNIPQKSDSSCTLRDGIPVPIVAIDPYPHHIVAAVQLVHKAVDRDLTLGRIGGDAHKNLQSVLSRALDHLPQSSKSVQAAKGAFSERSSHSGVEPLVPYLSIDPQWHR
;
A
#
# COMPACT_ATOMS: atom_id res chain seq x y z
N MET A 1 -12.97 40.55 44.46
CA MET A 1 -14.12 41.38 44.90
C MET A 1 -15.39 40.86 44.21
N PRO A 2 -16.61 41.08 44.75
CA PRO A 2 -17.49 39.92 44.99
C PRO A 2 -18.95 40.01 44.45
N MET A 3 -19.73 38.96 44.75
CA MET A 3 -21.21 38.87 44.83
C MET A 3 -22.05 38.42 43.59
N THR A 4 -22.21 37.10 43.51
CA THR A 4 -23.47 36.29 43.46
C THR A 4 -24.67 36.81 44.30
N PRO A 5 -25.92 36.24 44.24
CA PRO A 5 -26.61 35.37 43.24
C PRO A 5 -28.15 35.70 43.07
N ALA A 6 -28.98 34.67 42.78
CA ALA A 6 -30.47 34.54 42.76
C ALA A 6 -31.16 34.88 41.41
N ALA A 7 -32.13 34.13 40.84
CA ALA A 7 -33.16 33.16 41.32
C ALA A 7 -34.41 33.83 41.96
N ASP A 8 -35.66 33.41 41.75
CA ASP A 8 -36.25 32.26 41.02
C ASP A 8 -37.76 32.50 40.70
N VAL A 9 -38.46 31.60 39.96
CA VAL A 9 -39.95 31.34 39.98
C VAL A 9 -40.89 32.50 39.54
N SER A 10 -42.01 32.35 38.81
CA SER A 10 -42.67 31.36 37.91
C SER A 10 -43.82 32.13 37.18
N ASN A 11 -44.85 31.65 36.44
CA ASN A 11 -45.43 30.35 36.04
C ASN A 11 -46.34 30.58 34.80
N GLY A 12 -47.03 29.57 34.23
CA GLY A 12 -48.15 29.82 33.28
C GLY A 12 -48.56 28.71 32.29
N THR A 13 -49.29 27.69 32.75
CA THR A 13 -50.34 26.89 32.06
C THR A 13 -50.39 26.75 30.51
N GLY A 14 -50.56 25.55 29.92
CA GLY A 14 -50.68 24.20 30.51
C GLY A 14 -51.20 23.08 29.56
N ASN A 15 -51.23 21.86 30.11
CA ASN A 15 -51.98 20.60 29.84
C ASN A 15 -52.88 20.36 28.59
N VAL A 16 -53.19 19.10 28.17
CA VAL A 16 -52.52 17.76 28.15
C VAL A 16 -53.47 16.69 27.52
N LEU A 17 -52.94 15.65 26.83
CA LEU A 17 -53.51 14.32 26.45
C LEU A 17 -54.95 14.21 25.86
N SER A 18 -55.21 13.39 24.84
CA SER A 18 -55.37 11.92 25.00
C SER A 18 -55.44 11.10 23.69
N ARG A 19 -55.37 9.76 23.85
CA ARG A 19 -55.41 8.68 22.83
C ARG A 19 -56.75 8.58 22.07
N GLU A 20 -56.74 7.95 20.88
CA GLU A 20 -57.28 6.57 20.70
C GLU A 20 -56.96 5.93 19.33
N SER A 21 -57.35 4.65 19.14
CA SER A 21 -57.15 3.86 17.91
C SER A 21 -58.13 2.69 17.85
N PRO A 22 -58.58 2.27 16.66
CA PRO A 22 -59.00 0.88 16.46
C PRO A 22 -58.40 0.22 15.19
N ARG A 23 -58.54 -1.11 15.10
CA ARG A 23 -58.27 -1.95 13.92
C ARG A 23 -59.57 -2.64 13.49
N ASP A 24 -59.80 -2.75 12.17
CA ASP A 24 -60.30 -3.92 11.45
C ASP A 24 -60.34 -3.61 9.93
N GLY A 25 -60.49 -4.53 8.98
CA GLY A 25 -60.59 -5.99 9.07
C GLY A 25 -61.57 -6.56 8.03
N GLY A 26 -61.12 -6.99 6.83
CA GLY A 26 -62.03 -7.53 5.80
C GLY A 26 -61.36 -8.08 4.53
N ARG A 27 -61.99 -9.11 3.92
CA ARG A 27 -61.56 -9.81 2.68
C ARG A 27 -62.50 -9.47 1.50
N GLY A 28 -62.06 -9.62 0.23
CA GLY A 28 -62.98 -9.61 -0.92
C GLY A 28 -62.31 -9.87 -2.30
N GLN A 29 -62.76 -10.89 -3.04
CA GLN A 29 -62.17 -11.44 -4.27
C GLN A 29 -62.58 -10.73 -5.60
N HIS A 30 -61.92 -11.10 -6.71
CA HIS A 30 -62.24 -10.86 -8.14
C HIS A 30 -63.72 -11.21 -8.54
N PRO A 31 -64.34 -10.63 -9.60
CA PRO A 31 -63.99 -10.69 -11.05
C PRO A 31 -63.94 -9.30 -11.76
N ALA A 32 -63.46 -9.03 -13.00
CA ALA A 32 -63.14 -9.71 -14.28
C ALA A 32 -64.08 -9.30 -15.45
N THR A 33 -63.54 -9.26 -16.70
CA THR A 33 -64.20 -8.87 -18.00
C THR A 33 -64.58 -7.38 -18.15
N ALA A 34 -64.73 -6.76 -19.33
CA ALA A 34 -64.23 -6.91 -20.73
C ALA A 34 -64.60 -5.59 -21.49
N ASN A 35 -64.21 -5.24 -22.73
CA ASN A 35 -63.45 -5.85 -23.86
C ASN A 35 -62.39 -4.78 -24.33
N SER A 36 -61.93 -4.50 -25.57
CA SER A 36 -62.02 -5.01 -26.96
C SER A 36 -60.68 -4.62 -27.65
N ARG A 37 -60.02 -5.41 -28.51
CA ARG A 37 -60.22 -5.67 -29.98
C ARG A 37 -59.98 -4.43 -30.89
N ARG A 38 -59.27 -4.50 -32.02
CA ARG A 38 -58.56 -5.59 -32.79
C ARG A 38 -57.62 -4.93 -33.85
N THR A 39 -56.79 -5.54 -34.72
CA THR A 39 -56.54 -6.91 -35.27
C THR A 39 -55.08 -6.94 -35.83
N SER A 40 -54.21 -7.95 -35.60
CA SER A 40 -53.87 -9.14 -36.46
C SER A 40 -53.41 -8.87 -37.91
N SER A 41 -52.55 -9.66 -38.58
CA SER A 41 -51.96 -11.03 -38.40
C SER A 41 -50.55 -11.09 -39.04
N VAL A 42 -49.54 -11.92 -38.70
CA VAL A 42 -49.39 -13.33 -38.22
C VAL A 42 -49.46 -14.41 -39.34
N ARG A 43 -48.51 -15.39 -39.28
CA ARG A 43 -48.40 -16.74 -39.91
C ARG A 43 -47.15 -16.95 -40.80
N ASP A 44 -46.49 -18.12 -40.84
CA ASP A 44 -46.60 -19.37 -40.05
C ASP A 44 -45.23 -20.10 -40.01
N ALA A 45 -45.12 -21.24 -39.30
CA ALA A 45 -43.86 -21.98 -39.04
C ALA A 45 -43.82 -23.40 -39.66
N HIS A 46 -42.64 -24.04 -39.73
CA HIS A 46 -42.42 -25.49 -39.45
C HIS A 46 -40.94 -25.96 -39.57
N ASP A 47 -40.59 -26.99 -38.78
CA ASP A 47 -39.46 -27.95 -38.91
C ASP A 47 -39.95 -29.27 -38.26
N PRO A 48 -39.66 -30.48 -38.80
CA PRO A 48 -38.62 -31.32 -38.16
C PRO A 48 -37.86 -32.37 -39.04
N ARG A 49 -36.56 -32.52 -38.74
CA ARG A 49 -35.78 -33.79 -38.60
C ARG A 49 -35.44 -34.72 -39.81
N ALA A 50 -34.14 -34.70 -40.16
CA ALA A 50 -33.16 -35.82 -40.11
C ALA A 50 -33.25 -37.10 -40.99
N ALA A 51 -32.20 -37.36 -41.81
CA ALA A 51 -31.60 -38.72 -41.99
C ALA A 51 -30.21 -38.75 -42.72
N SER A 52 -29.21 -39.40 -42.09
CA SER A 52 -28.23 -40.38 -42.65
C SER A 52 -27.23 -40.10 -43.83
N ARG A 53 -25.95 -40.36 -43.51
CA ARG A 53 -24.84 -41.01 -44.30
C ARG A 53 -24.05 -40.32 -45.45
N ARG A 54 -22.72 -40.41 -45.26
CA ARG A 54 -21.50 -40.31 -46.15
C ARG A 54 -21.57 -41.20 -47.43
N PRO A 55 -20.66 -41.11 -48.46
CA PRO A 55 -19.23 -40.74 -48.35
C PRO A 55 -18.47 -40.03 -49.52
N ARG A 56 -17.22 -39.63 -49.21
CA ARG A 56 -15.96 -39.53 -50.00
C ARG A 56 -16.00 -39.46 -51.56
N THR A 57 -15.24 -38.49 -52.09
CA THR A 57 -14.30 -38.64 -53.23
C THR A 57 -12.89 -38.20 -52.78
N ALA A 58 -11.81 -38.56 -53.51
CA ALA A 58 -10.43 -38.26 -53.09
C ALA A 58 -9.39 -38.30 -54.23
N SER A 59 -8.34 -37.45 -54.11
CA SER A 59 -7.08 -37.42 -54.90
C SER A 59 -7.17 -37.14 -56.41
N PRO A 60 -6.03 -36.81 -57.07
CA PRO A 60 -4.78 -36.16 -56.62
C PRO A 60 -4.67 -34.74 -57.26
N ASP A 61 -3.55 -34.00 -57.39
CA ASP A 61 -2.12 -34.33 -57.52
C ASP A 61 -1.20 -33.09 -57.29
N ARG A 62 0.11 -33.35 -57.19
CA ARG A 62 1.29 -32.46 -57.32
C ARG A 62 1.81 -31.64 -56.13
N PHE A 63 2.96 -32.12 -55.62
CA PHE A 63 4.26 -31.44 -55.39
C PHE A 63 4.32 -29.97 -54.93
N ARG A 64 5.31 -29.55 -54.13
CA ARG A 64 6.32 -30.19 -53.26
C ARG A 64 7.05 -29.04 -52.56
N ASN A 65 7.32 -29.13 -51.26
CA ASN A 65 8.45 -28.42 -50.67
C ASN A 65 8.89 -29.10 -49.36
N GLU A 66 10.21 -29.34 -49.24
CA GLU A 66 10.83 -29.80 -48.01
C GLU A 66 11.19 -28.58 -47.15
N SER A 67 10.43 -28.35 -46.07
CA SER A 67 10.80 -27.40 -45.02
C SER A 67 11.46 -28.17 -43.87
N ASN A 68 12.72 -27.86 -43.57
CA ASN A 68 13.50 -28.60 -42.58
C ASN A 68 12.91 -28.48 -41.16
N LEU A 69 13.02 -29.57 -40.40
CA LEU A 69 12.65 -29.64 -39.00
C LEU A 69 13.55 -28.73 -38.16
N LEU A 70 13.01 -27.59 -37.72
CA LEU A 70 13.53 -26.89 -36.54
C LEU A 70 12.89 -27.52 -35.29
N PRO A 71 13.67 -27.87 -34.25
CA PRO A 71 13.11 -28.36 -33.00
C PRO A 71 12.32 -27.24 -32.31
N ALA A 72 11.11 -27.57 -31.83
CA ALA A 72 10.36 -26.66 -30.96
C ALA A 72 11.12 -26.47 -29.63
N PRO A 73 11.07 -25.28 -29.00
CA PRO A 73 11.68 -25.08 -27.69
C PRO A 73 10.99 -25.95 -26.63
N ASP A 74 11.79 -26.60 -25.79
CA ASP A 74 11.30 -27.50 -24.74
C ASP A 74 10.50 -26.75 -23.66
N HIS A 75 9.18 -26.73 -23.80
CA HIS A 75 8.25 -26.33 -22.73
C HIS A 75 8.12 -27.40 -21.61
N ALA A 76 9.11 -28.27 -21.46
CA ALA A 76 9.27 -29.21 -20.35
C ALA A 76 9.76 -28.51 -19.06
N ILE A 77 9.04 -27.46 -18.63
CA ILE A 77 9.38 -26.71 -17.42
C ILE A 77 9.15 -27.61 -16.19
N VAL A 78 10.26 -28.05 -15.60
CA VAL A 78 10.33 -28.92 -14.42
C VAL A 78 9.45 -28.38 -13.28
N THR A 79 8.58 -29.24 -12.74
CA THR A 79 7.59 -28.90 -11.70
C THR A 79 8.18 -28.85 -10.28
N VAL A 80 9.42 -28.38 -10.15
CA VAL A 80 10.09 -28.12 -8.86
C VAL A 80 9.73 -26.71 -8.40
N SER A 81 9.53 -26.54 -7.09
CA SER A 81 9.29 -25.24 -6.49
C SER A 81 10.61 -24.44 -6.40
N PRO A 82 10.65 -23.16 -6.80
CA PRO A 82 11.83 -22.33 -6.52
C PRO A 82 12.14 -22.10 -5.04
N LEU A 83 11.25 -22.49 -4.11
CA LEU A 83 11.58 -22.61 -2.68
C LEU A 83 12.43 -23.85 -2.34
N GLU A 84 12.52 -24.83 -3.25
CA GLU A 84 13.42 -26.01 -3.19
C GLU A 84 14.75 -25.74 -3.93
N ILE A 85 14.78 -24.74 -4.83
CA ILE A 85 16.02 -24.22 -5.45
C ILE A 85 16.82 -23.37 -4.44
N LEU A 86 16.13 -22.66 -3.54
CA LEU A 86 16.76 -22.07 -2.36
C LEU A 86 17.16 -23.15 -1.36
N ASN A 87 18.37 -23.08 -0.80
CA ASN A 87 18.67 -23.88 0.39
C ASN A 87 17.84 -23.35 1.59
N PRO A 88 17.60 -24.17 2.63
CA PRO A 88 16.95 -23.72 3.86
C PRO A 88 17.65 -22.52 4.54
N SER A 89 18.97 -22.40 4.38
CA SER A 89 19.76 -21.22 4.81
C SER A 89 19.29 -19.93 4.14
N ASP A 90 18.96 -20.00 2.86
CA ASP A 90 18.77 -18.86 1.97
C ASP A 90 17.33 -18.35 2.14
N ALA A 91 16.37 -19.26 2.26
CA ALA A 91 15.00 -18.96 2.69
C ALA A 91 14.94 -18.36 4.11
N HIS A 92 15.78 -18.82 5.04
CA HIS A 92 15.89 -18.23 6.38
C HIS A 92 16.52 -16.83 6.35
N LEU A 93 17.55 -16.61 5.53
CA LEU A 93 18.16 -15.29 5.31
C LEU A 93 17.14 -14.31 4.74
N LEU A 94 16.37 -14.68 3.70
CA LEU A 94 15.33 -13.83 3.12
C LEU A 94 14.27 -13.43 4.16
N ARG A 95 13.86 -14.35 5.06
CA ARG A 95 12.94 -14.02 6.17
C ARG A 95 13.58 -13.12 7.24
N LYS A 96 14.90 -13.21 7.47
CA LYS A 96 15.63 -12.27 8.34
C LYS A 96 15.68 -10.86 7.72
N ILE A 97 16.02 -10.74 6.44
CA ILE A 97 16.07 -9.44 5.74
C ILE A 97 14.67 -8.81 5.69
N TYR A 98 13.60 -9.59 5.40
CA TYR A 98 12.22 -9.11 5.49
C TYR A 98 11.91 -8.43 6.84
N ARG A 99 12.31 -9.07 7.94
CA ARG A 99 12.09 -8.53 9.30
C ARG A 99 12.95 -7.30 9.60
N ALA A 100 14.21 -7.29 9.17
CA ALA A 100 15.13 -6.16 9.39
C ALA A 100 14.82 -4.92 8.52
N GLY A 101 14.26 -5.13 7.32
CA GLY A 101 13.89 -4.08 6.37
C GLY A 101 12.43 -3.65 6.49
N PHE A 102 11.53 -4.43 5.87
CA PHE A 102 10.11 -4.08 5.77
C PHE A 102 9.38 -4.08 7.11
N ASP A 103 9.44 -5.19 7.85
CA ASP A 103 8.65 -5.35 9.08
C ASP A 103 9.10 -4.37 10.17
N ALA A 104 10.39 -4.01 10.18
CA ALA A 104 10.95 -3.02 11.10
C ALA A 104 10.39 -1.59 10.92
N ILE A 105 10.13 -1.15 9.68
CA ILE A 105 9.40 0.10 9.41
C ILE A 105 7.90 -0.10 9.64
N PHE A 106 7.33 -1.16 9.06
CA PHE A 106 5.88 -1.34 8.98
C PHE A 106 5.26 -1.53 10.37
N SER A 107 5.91 -2.28 11.27
CA SER A 107 5.52 -2.40 12.68
C SER A 107 5.54 -1.06 13.44
N SER A 108 6.36 -0.09 13.03
CA SER A 108 6.36 1.27 13.59
C SER A 108 5.08 2.03 13.21
N TRP A 109 4.62 1.87 11.96
CA TRP A 109 3.37 2.45 11.47
C TRP A 109 2.14 1.75 12.08
N MET A 110 2.29 0.50 12.51
CA MET A 110 1.26 -0.30 13.16
C MET A 110 1.29 -0.23 14.71
N SER A 111 2.25 0.51 15.29
CA SER A 111 2.42 0.69 16.74
C SER A 111 1.29 1.47 17.41
N SER A 112 1.25 1.49 18.74
CA SER A 112 0.31 2.30 19.55
C SER A 112 0.36 3.81 19.27
N TYR A 113 1.42 4.31 18.65
CA TYR A 113 1.60 5.72 18.26
C TYR A 113 1.44 5.96 16.75
N GLY A 114 1.60 4.93 15.92
CA GLY A 114 1.43 5.00 14.46
C GLY A 114 0.04 4.57 13.96
N CYS A 115 -0.67 3.73 14.72
CA CYS A 115 -2.00 3.24 14.40
C CYS A 115 -3.07 4.01 15.20
N PRO A 116 -3.90 4.85 14.55
CA PRO A 116 -4.82 5.77 15.23
C PRO A 116 -6.02 5.07 15.88
N PHE A 117 -6.18 3.75 15.69
CA PHE A 117 -7.19 2.93 16.38
C PHE A 117 -6.74 2.43 17.75
N LEU A 118 -5.45 2.57 18.09
CA LEU A 118 -4.88 2.06 19.34
C LEU A 118 -4.86 3.14 20.43
N SER A 119 -4.79 2.69 21.67
CA SER A 119 -4.59 3.53 22.86
C SER A 119 -3.27 3.14 23.52
N GLU A 120 -2.59 4.07 24.20
CA GLU A 120 -1.34 3.77 24.91
C GLU A 120 -1.52 2.65 25.97
N ASN A 121 -2.75 2.44 26.45
CA ASN A 121 -3.09 1.42 27.42
C ASN A 121 -3.44 0.03 26.80
N SER A 122 -3.42 -0.13 25.47
CA SER A 122 -3.67 -1.44 24.84
C SER A 122 -2.49 -2.38 25.09
N VAL A 123 -2.64 -3.29 26.05
CA VAL A 123 -1.59 -4.21 26.47
C VAL A 123 -1.17 -5.13 25.32
N GLY A 124 0.10 -5.04 24.91
CA GLY A 124 0.74 -6.11 24.14
C GLY A 124 1.15 -5.86 22.69
N ALA A 125 1.52 -4.64 22.27
CA ALA A 125 2.56 -4.46 21.23
C ALA A 125 3.04 -3.00 21.07
N HIS A 126 4.29 -2.71 21.42
CA HIS A 126 4.93 -1.44 21.03
C HIS A 126 5.27 -1.39 19.53
N ASN A 127 5.44 -2.53 18.87
CA ASN A 127 5.70 -2.68 17.43
C ASN A 127 5.18 -4.05 16.95
N PRO A 128 3.90 -4.20 16.55
CA PRO A 128 3.37 -5.49 16.13
C PRO A 128 3.80 -5.86 14.70
N SER A 129 4.20 -7.12 14.48
CA SER A 129 4.48 -7.64 13.14
C SER A 129 3.16 -7.86 12.37
N ILE A 130 3.05 -7.31 11.16
CA ILE A 130 1.85 -7.49 10.33
C ILE A 130 1.68 -8.95 9.91
N LEU A 131 2.78 -9.71 9.80
CA LEU A 131 2.74 -11.15 9.55
C LEU A 131 2.00 -11.86 10.69
N GLU A 132 2.44 -11.65 11.93
CA GLU A 132 1.90 -12.32 13.11
C GLU A 132 0.43 -11.92 13.37
N ILE A 133 0.05 -10.66 13.11
CA ILE A 133 -1.35 -10.22 13.10
C ILE A 133 -2.20 -11.02 12.09
N CYS A 134 -1.73 -11.17 10.84
CA CYS A 134 -2.46 -11.93 9.83
C CYS A 134 -2.54 -13.43 10.15
N GLU A 135 -1.47 -14.02 10.70
CA GLU A 135 -1.49 -15.42 11.16
C GLU A 135 -2.49 -15.62 12.33
N HIS A 136 -2.58 -14.66 13.25
CA HIS A 136 -3.47 -14.70 14.41
C HIS A 136 -4.95 -14.55 14.03
N LEU A 137 -5.28 -13.60 13.15
CA LEU A 137 -6.64 -13.37 12.65
C LEU A 137 -7.18 -14.57 11.86
N ASP A 138 -6.36 -15.18 11.00
CA ASP A 138 -6.75 -16.39 10.25
C ASP A 138 -6.89 -17.61 11.17
N GLY A 139 -6.11 -17.70 12.25
CA GLY A 139 -6.30 -18.68 13.32
C GLY A 139 -7.67 -18.55 13.98
N TRP A 140 -8.02 -17.35 14.47
CA TRP A 140 -9.32 -17.07 15.08
C TRP A 140 -10.50 -17.32 14.14
N MET A 141 -10.40 -16.96 12.85
CA MET A 141 -11.47 -17.26 11.89
C MET A 141 -11.68 -18.76 11.69
N ARG A 142 -10.62 -19.58 11.76
CA ARG A 142 -10.71 -21.04 11.70
C ARG A 142 -11.36 -21.61 12.96
N GLU A 143 -10.91 -21.21 14.15
CA GLU A 143 -11.51 -21.61 15.43
C GLU A 143 -13.00 -21.26 15.52
N MET A 144 -13.39 -20.07 15.06
CA MET A 144 -14.77 -19.62 15.04
C MET A 144 -15.63 -20.40 14.03
N SER A 145 -15.05 -20.79 12.88
CA SER A 145 -15.74 -21.63 11.89
C SER A 145 -15.95 -23.06 12.40
N LEU A 146 -15.01 -23.62 13.15
CA LEU A 146 -15.12 -24.95 13.77
C LEU A 146 -16.16 -25.02 14.90
N ARG A 147 -16.52 -23.87 15.51
CA ARG A 147 -17.50 -23.78 16.59
C ARG A 147 -18.97 -23.68 16.12
N ASP A 148 -19.23 -23.41 14.84
CA ASP A 148 -20.59 -23.41 14.26
C ASP A 148 -20.71 -24.45 13.13
N PRO A 149 -21.23 -25.66 13.39
CA PRO A 149 -21.37 -26.70 12.38
C PRO A 149 -22.34 -26.35 11.24
N ALA A 150 -23.11 -25.25 11.34
CA ALA A 150 -23.90 -24.72 10.22
C ALA A 150 -23.07 -23.92 9.19
N MET A 151 -21.80 -23.58 9.49
CA MET A 151 -20.90 -22.87 8.58
C MET A 151 -20.11 -23.79 7.62
N ILE A 152 -20.28 -25.12 7.71
CA ILE A 152 -19.55 -26.12 6.90
C ILE A 152 -20.12 -26.19 5.46
N LEU A 153 -20.01 -25.09 4.72
CA LEU A 153 -20.40 -24.94 3.31
C LEU A 153 -19.22 -24.69 2.36
N VAL A 154 -17.99 -24.71 2.89
CA VAL A 154 -16.75 -24.83 2.12
C VAL A 154 -15.95 -25.99 2.74
N PRO A 155 -15.63 -27.06 2.00
CA PRO A 155 -14.83 -28.15 2.57
C PRO A 155 -13.39 -27.67 2.79
N GLU A 156 -12.86 -27.85 4.00
CA GLU A 156 -11.47 -27.52 4.36
C GLU A 156 -10.48 -28.47 3.66
N HIS A 157 -10.17 -28.19 2.40
CA HIS A 157 -9.15 -28.90 1.62
C HIS A 157 -7.75 -28.49 2.06
N SER A 158 -7.26 -29.04 3.18
CA SER A 158 -5.82 -29.20 3.51
C SER A 158 -4.93 -28.01 3.12
N GLY A 159 -5.42 -26.80 3.41
CA GLY A 159 -5.08 -25.60 2.64
C GLY A 159 -4.12 -24.64 3.32
N GLY A 160 -4.05 -24.67 4.66
CA GLY A 160 -3.24 -23.75 5.46
C GLY A 160 -1.76 -23.82 5.11
N ASP A 161 -1.24 -25.01 4.84
CA ASP A 161 0.16 -25.20 4.43
C ASP A 161 0.45 -24.52 3.08
N ARG A 162 -0.46 -24.65 2.11
CA ARG A 162 -0.31 -24.03 0.77
C ARG A 162 -0.52 -22.51 0.77
N GLU A 163 -1.30 -21.98 1.69
CA GLU A 163 -1.44 -20.53 1.91
C GLU A 163 -0.21 -19.96 2.66
N ASN A 164 0.33 -20.72 3.61
CA ASN A 164 1.63 -20.43 4.23
C ASN A 164 2.75 -20.44 3.17
N ASP A 165 2.80 -21.44 2.29
CA ASP A 165 3.79 -21.52 1.20
C ASP A 165 3.66 -20.36 0.20
N SER A 166 2.44 -19.95 -0.15
CA SER A 166 2.21 -18.79 -1.02
C SER A 166 2.74 -17.50 -0.38
N LEU A 167 2.50 -17.30 0.92
CA LEU A 167 3.03 -16.16 1.68
C LEU A 167 4.57 -16.23 1.82
N ARG A 168 5.13 -17.42 2.07
CA ARG A 168 6.59 -17.65 2.09
C ARG A 168 7.22 -17.33 0.74
N GLY A 169 6.58 -17.71 -0.36
CA GLY A 169 6.97 -17.39 -1.73
C GLY A 169 7.00 -15.88 -1.99
N SER A 170 5.92 -15.16 -1.64
CA SER A 170 5.90 -13.69 -1.73
C SER A 170 6.94 -13.02 -0.84
N ILE A 171 7.17 -13.47 0.39
CA ILE A 171 8.22 -12.92 1.27
C ILE A 171 9.62 -13.16 0.70
N ALA A 172 9.88 -14.35 0.13
CA ALA A 172 11.13 -14.69 -0.52
C ALA A 172 11.37 -13.83 -1.77
N ALA A 173 10.38 -13.72 -2.67
CA ALA A 173 10.45 -12.90 -3.87
C ALA A 173 10.62 -11.40 -3.54
N PHE A 174 9.85 -10.90 -2.56
CA PHE A 174 9.97 -9.53 -2.06
C PHE A 174 11.39 -9.25 -1.55
N SER A 175 11.96 -10.15 -0.74
CA SER A 175 13.27 -9.95 -0.12
C SER A 175 14.46 -10.23 -1.03
N ALA A 176 14.26 -10.96 -2.14
CA ALA A 176 15.32 -11.35 -3.06
C ALA A 176 16.10 -10.16 -3.63
N ARG A 177 15.45 -8.99 -3.72
CA ARG A 177 16.04 -7.70 -4.11
C ARG A 177 17.31 -7.32 -3.34
N TRP A 178 17.49 -7.85 -2.12
CA TRP A 178 18.59 -7.54 -1.21
C TRP A 178 19.68 -8.63 -1.15
N LEU A 179 19.51 -9.77 -1.81
CA LEU A 179 20.55 -10.81 -1.88
C LEU A 179 21.91 -10.31 -2.42
N PRO A 180 21.98 -9.40 -3.41
CA PRO A 180 23.27 -8.85 -3.85
C PRO A 180 24.06 -8.19 -2.71
N LEU A 181 23.38 -7.47 -1.80
CA LEU A 181 24.01 -6.78 -0.66
C LEU A 181 24.68 -7.75 0.32
N THR A 182 24.20 -8.99 0.38
CA THR A 182 24.75 -10.05 1.24
C THR A 182 25.79 -10.94 0.55
N SER A 183 26.03 -10.75 -0.76
CA SER A 183 26.71 -11.73 -1.61
C SER A 183 28.21 -11.53 -1.79
N GLY A 184 28.69 -10.28 -1.77
CA GLY A 184 30.12 -9.90 -1.75
C GLY A 184 30.98 -10.25 -2.98
N ASN A 185 30.51 -11.09 -3.90
CA ASN A 185 31.24 -11.59 -5.08
C ASN A 185 30.50 -11.20 -6.39
N PRO A 186 31.18 -10.66 -7.41
CA PRO A 186 30.61 -10.46 -8.75
C PRO A 186 29.91 -11.70 -9.34
N GLU A 187 30.47 -12.91 -9.20
CA GLU A 187 29.84 -14.15 -9.69
C GLU A 187 28.50 -14.43 -8.98
N ALA A 188 28.46 -14.18 -7.67
CA ALA A 188 27.25 -14.33 -6.88
C ALA A 188 26.17 -13.30 -7.29
N THR A 189 26.55 -12.17 -7.88
CA THR A 189 25.59 -11.17 -8.40
C THR A 189 24.75 -11.77 -9.54
N GLN A 190 25.36 -12.47 -10.50
CA GLN A 190 24.62 -13.11 -11.60
C GLN A 190 23.70 -14.25 -11.09
N TRP A 191 24.14 -14.99 -10.07
CA TRP A 191 23.29 -15.95 -9.37
C TRP A 191 22.11 -15.26 -8.65
N CYS A 192 22.34 -14.14 -7.95
CA CYS A 192 21.27 -13.37 -7.31
C CYS A 192 20.23 -12.87 -8.33
N HIS A 193 20.65 -12.41 -9.53
CA HIS A 193 19.71 -12.08 -10.60
C HIS A 193 18.85 -13.30 -10.99
N HIS A 194 19.44 -14.48 -11.24
CA HIS A 194 18.67 -15.68 -11.56
C HIS A 194 17.65 -16.04 -10.45
N VAL A 195 18.07 -15.97 -9.18
CA VAL A 195 17.21 -16.23 -8.01
C VAL A 195 16.05 -15.22 -7.92
N VAL A 196 16.31 -13.93 -8.16
CA VAL A 196 15.26 -12.89 -8.20
C VAL A 196 14.21 -13.18 -9.28
N HIS A 197 14.62 -13.55 -10.50
CA HIS A 197 13.68 -13.94 -11.55
C HIS A 197 12.89 -15.21 -11.18
N ALA A 198 13.55 -16.24 -10.67
CA ALA A 198 12.92 -17.51 -10.31
C ALA A 198 11.86 -17.34 -9.19
N LEU A 199 12.16 -16.55 -8.16
CA LEU A 199 11.25 -16.28 -7.06
C LEU A 199 10.09 -15.37 -7.47
N TRP A 200 10.33 -14.32 -8.28
CA TRP A 200 9.26 -13.47 -8.79
C TRP A 200 8.27 -14.27 -9.67
N ARG A 201 8.79 -15.09 -10.60
CA ARG A 201 7.97 -16.00 -11.43
C ARG A 201 7.24 -17.04 -10.58
N HIS A 202 7.84 -17.55 -9.50
CA HIS A 202 7.16 -18.46 -8.57
C HIS A 202 5.96 -17.78 -7.91
N ALA A 203 6.17 -16.64 -7.23
CA ALA A 203 5.10 -15.96 -6.52
C ALA A 203 3.98 -15.55 -7.48
N ARG A 204 4.31 -15.00 -8.67
CA ARG A 204 3.33 -14.57 -9.67
C ARG A 204 2.38 -15.69 -10.12
N ARG A 205 2.89 -16.92 -10.34
CA ARG A 205 2.07 -18.09 -10.70
C ARG A 205 1.02 -18.44 -9.64
N ASP A 206 1.30 -18.15 -8.37
CA ASP A 206 0.41 -18.49 -7.26
C ASP A 206 -0.66 -17.42 -6.99
N MET A 207 -0.49 -16.19 -7.49
CA MET A 207 -1.41 -15.08 -7.17
C MET A 207 -2.87 -15.35 -7.58
N MET A 208 -3.14 -16.03 -8.69
CA MET A 208 -4.52 -16.41 -9.06
C MET A 208 -5.19 -17.31 -8.00
N ARG A 209 -4.41 -18.15 -7.32
CA ARG A 209 -4.90 -19.02 -6.24
C ARG A 209 -5.15 -18.22 -4.96
N VAL A 210 -4.29 -17.24 -4.68
CA VAL A 210 -4.35 -16.36 -3.50
C VAL A 210 -5.55 -15.41 -3.60
N ILE A 211 -5.82 -14.82 -4.78
CA ILE A 211 -7.02 -14.00 -5.04
C ILE A 211 -8.30 -14.81 -4.74
N ASN A 212 -8.36 -16.06 -5.19
CA ASN A 212 -9.50 -16.97 -5.00
C ASN A 212 -9.61 -17.57 -3.58
N ARG A 213 -8.75 -17.18 -2.63
CA ARG A 213 -8.75 -17.66 -1.23
C ARG A 213 -8.67 -16.49 -0.24
N PRO A 214 -9.77 -15.76 0.02
CA PRO A 214 -9.77 -14.63 0.96
C PRO A 214 -9.40 -15.04 2.39
N SER A 215 -8.26 -14.52 2.86
CA SER A 215 -7.75 -14.64 4.23
C SER A 215 -6.81 -13.45 4.50
N TYR A 216 -6.48 -13.15 5.76
CA TYR A 216 -5.57 -12.04 6.07
C TYR A 216 -4.14 -12.34 5.59
N ARG A 217 -3.72 -13.61 5.61
CA ARG A 217 -2.48 -14.06 4.97
C ARG A 217 -2.50 -13.89 3.45
N SER A 218 -3.62 -14.18 2.78
CA SER A 218 -3.76 -13.94 1.33
C SER A 218 -3.69 -12.45 0.99
N MET A 219 -4.37 -11.59 1.75
CA MET A 219 -4.27 -10.14 1.63
C MET A 219 -2.81 -9.66 1.73
N LEU A 220 -2.08 -10.09 2.76
CA LEU A 220 -0.67 -9.76 2.93
C LEU A 220 0.21 -10.32 1.79
N THR A 221 -0.07 -11.54 1.34
CA THR A 221 0.63 -12.21 0.23
C THR A 221 0.54 -11.40 -1.07
N LEU A 222 -0.65 -10.86 -1.36
CA LEU A 222 -0.94 -10.02 -2.52
C LEU A 222 -0.26 -8.65 -2.42
N PHE A 223 -0.31 -7.99 -1.26
CA PHE A 223 0.39 -6.72 -1.04
C PHE A 223 1.91 -6.85 -1.16
N LEU A 224 2.51 -7.90 -0.59
CA LEU A 224 3.95 -8.14 -0.70
C LEU A 224 4.38 -8.46 -2.13
N PHE A 225 3.58 -9.23 -2.88
CA PHE A 225 3.84 -9.42 -4.31
C PHE A 225 3.74 -8.09 -5.08
N ALA A 226 2.73 -7.26 -4.81
CA ALA A 226 2.58 -5.95 -5.46
C ALA A 226 3.71 -4.96 -5.15
N LEU A 227 4.31 -5.03 -3.95
CA LEU A 227 5.53 -4.29 -3.61
C LEU A 227 6.83 -4.96 -4.09
N THR A 228 6.77 -6.10 -4.80
CA THR A 228 7.96 -6.74 -5.36
C THR A 228 8.27 -6.16 -6.74
N PRO A 229 9.44 -5.49 -6.93
CA PRO A 229 9.78 -4.93 -8.23
C PRO A 229 9.84 -5.99 -9.32
N ILE A 230 9.34 -5.64 -10.50
CA ILE A 230 9.46 -6.49 -11.68
C ILE A 230 10.95 -6.60 -12.06
N PRO A 231 11.51 -7.81 -12.23
CA PRO A 231 12.91 -7.96 -12.60
C PRO A 231 13.25 -7.31 -13.95
N ALA A 232 14.45 -6.73 -14.05
CA ALA A 232 14.96 -6.19 -15.31
C ALA A 232 15.14 -7.32 -16.36
N GLY A 233 14.71 -7.09 -17.59
CA GLY A 233 14.74 -8.12 -18.64
C GLY A 233 13.52 -9.05 -18.69
N ILE A 234 12.49 -8.83 -17.86
CA ILE A 234 11.14 -9.34 -18.15
C ILE A 234 10.54 -8.55 -19.33
N SER A 235 10.01 -9.27 -20.32
CA SER A 235 9.34 -8.66 -21.49
C SER A 235 7.95 -8.16 -21.16
N GLU A 236 7.44 -7.20 -21.95
CA GLU A 236 6.08 -6.68 -21.77
C GLU A 236 5.02 -7.76 -22.05
N GLU A 237 5.30 -8.67 -22.98
CA GLU A 237 4.48 -9.88 -23.21
C GLU A 237 4.40 -10.77 -21.97
N GLU A 238 5.53 -11.03 -21.29
CA GLU A 238 5.52 -11.79 -20.04
C GLU A 238 4.76 -11.03 -18.94
N GLU A 239 4.87 -9.70 -18.86
CA GLU A 239 4.09 -8.87 -17.91
C GLU A 239 2.57 -8.88 -18.19
N LEU A 240 2.16 -9.03 -19.45
CA LEU A 240 0.74 -9.10 -19.86
C LEU A 240 0.11 -10.49 -19.66
N ASP A 241 0.87 -11.58 -19.77
CA ASP A 241 0.39 -12.98 -19.66
C ASP A 241 -0.09 -13.40 -18.24
N GLY A 242 -0.10 -12.48 -17.26
CA GLY A 242 -0.44 -12.82 -15.89
C GLY A 242 -0.65 -11.60 -14.99
N ILE A 243 -1.07 -11.86 -13.75
CA ILE A 243 -1.53 -10.81 -12.82
C ILE A 243 -0.46 -9.73 -12.61
N SER A 244 -0.89 -8.47 -12.73
CA SER A 244 -0.09 -7.28 -12.41
C SER A 244 -0.18 -6.92 -10.92
N GLY A 245 0.83 -6.21 -10.41
CA GLY A 245 0.82 -5.75 -9.00
C GLY A 245 -0.43 -4.95 -8.62
N GLN A 246 -1.02 -4.20 -9.55
CA GLN A 246 -2.25 -3.42 -9.30
C GLN A 246 -3.48 -4.31 -9.13
N ALA A 247 -3.62 -5.37 -9.93
CA ALA A 247 -4.69 -6.35 -9.74
C ALA A 247 -4.53 -7.08 -8.40
N CYS A 248 -3.30 -7.34 -7.93
CA CYS A 248 -3.06 -7.85 -6.58
C CYS A 248 -3.46 -6.85 -5.48
N ILE A 249 -3.16 -5.55 -5.62
CA ILE A 249 -3.59 -4.51 -4.67
C ILE A 249 -5.13 -4.46 -4.60
N HIS A 250 -5.81 -4.34 -5.74
CA HIS A 250 -7.27 -4.28 -5.78
C HIS A 250 -7.91 -5.52 -5.14
N ALA A 251 -7.40 -6.72 -5.44
CA ALA A 251 -7.87 -7.97 -4.83
C ALA A 251 -7.61 -8.01 -3.31
N ALA A 252 -6.45 -7.56 -2.82
CA ALA A 252 -6.15 -7.52 -1.38
C ALA A 252 -7.10 -6.57 -0.62
N LEU A 253 -7.37 -5.39 -1.20
CA LEU A 253 -8.29 -4.40 -0.63
C LEU A 253 -9.74 -4.94 -0.61
N GLN A 254 -10.18 -5.61 -1.68
CA GLN A 254 -11.47 -6.30 -1.71
C GLN A 254 -11.53 -7.46 -0.70
N GLN A 255 -10.43 -8.22 -0.51
CA GLN A 255 -10.38 -9.30 0.46
C GLN A 255 -10.60 -8.77 1.88
N ILE A 256 -9.89 -7.72 2.33
CA ILE A 256 -10.12 -7.19 3.68
C ILE A 256 -11.51 -6.58 3.87
N GLN A 257 -12.06 -5.87 2.87
CA GLN A 257 -13.47 -5.43 2.93
C GLN A 257 -14.42 -6.61 3.14
N THR A 258 -14.22 -7.69 2.39
CA THR A 258 -15.04 -8.91 2.46
C THR A 258 -14.90 -9.59 3.83
N LEU A 259 -13.68 -9.73 4.36
CA LEU A 259 -13.40 -10.37 5.65
C LEU A 259 -14.06 -9.59 6.81
N ARG A 260 -13.87 -8.27 6.87
CA ARG A 260 -14.47 -7.41 7.91
C ARG A 260 -16.00 -7.36 7.82
N ALA A 261 -16.56 -7.30 6.61
CA ALA A 261 -18.01 -7.28 6.41
C ALA A 261 -18.66 -8.64 6.73
N ARG A 262 -17.96 -9.77 6.52
CA ARG A 262 -18.44 -11.13 6.84
C ARG A 262 -18.66 -11.35 8.34
N GLN A 263 -18.04 -10.57 9.21
CA GLN A 263 -18.35 -10.61 10.65
C GLN A 263 -19.65 -9.88 11.02
N ARG A 264 -20.10 -8.93 10.19
CA ARG A 264 -21.09 -7.91 10.56
C ARG A 264 -22.39 -7.97 9.75
N SER A 265 -22.40 -8.69 8.63
CA SER A 265 -23.54 -8.72 7.69
C SER A 265 -23.67 -10.06 6.98
N VAL A 266 -24.88 -10.38 6.51
CA VAL A 266 -25.10 -11.45 5.53
C VAL A 266 -24.56 -10.96 4.19
N GLN A 267 -23.63 -11.71 3.59
CA GLN A 267 -23.13 -11.44 2.24
C GLN A 267 -23.86 -12.31 1.23
N PHE A 268 -24.31 -11.70 0.13
CA PHE A 268 -24.93 -12.39 -1.00
C PHE A 268 -24.13 -12.10 -2.26
N ASN A 269 -23.85 -13.12 -3.07
CA ASN A 269 -23.52 -12.96 -4.48
C ASN A 269 -24.36 -13.96 -5.29
N GLY A 270 -24.37 -13.82 -6.63
CA GLY A 270 -25.20 -14.65 -7.52
C GLY A 270 -24.94 -16.16 -7.51
N THR A 271 -24.00 -16.66 -6.69
CA THR A 271 -23.70 -18.08 -6.51
C THR A 271 -23.71 -18.57 -5.06
N LYS A 272 -23.64 -17.67 -4.05
CA LYS A 272 -23.45 -18.02 -2.64
C LYS A 272 -24.09 -17.01 -1.69
N VAL A 273 -24.59 -17.53 -0.55
CA VAL A 273 -24.99 -16.74 0.61
C VAL A 273 -24.10 -17.10 1.79
N SER A 274 -23.46 -16.12 2.40
CA SER A 274 -22.65 -16.28 3.62
C SER A 274 -23.32 -15.55 4.77
N GLN A 275 -23.76 -16.28 5.79
CA GLN A 275 -24.29 -15.68 7.02
C GLN A 275 -23.14 -15.04 7.82
N PRO A 276 -23.41 -14.00 8.62
CA PRO A 276 -22.41 -13.45 9.53
C PRO A 276 -22.03 -14.49 10.58
N ALA A 277 -20.78 -14.42 11.06
CA ALA A 277 -20.36 -15.22 12.20
C ALA A 277 -21.25 -14.87 13.42
N ARG A 278 -22.02 -15.84 13.92
CA ARG A 278 -22.96 -15.62 15.02
C ARG A 278 -22.21 -15.46 16.34
N SER A 279 -21.96 -14.21 16.73
CA SER A 279 -21.66 -13.90 18.13
C SER A 279 -22.83 -14.35 18.99
N ARG A 280 -22.65 -15.41 19.78
CA ARG A 280 -23.68 -15.94 20.68
C ARG A 280 -23.81 -14.97 21.86
N ALA A 281 -24.98 -14.35 21.99
CA ALA A 281 -25.29 -13.53 23.14
C ALA A 281 -25.47 -14.38 24.41
N ILE A 282 -24.38 -14.55 25.16
CA ILE A 282 -24.24 -14.61 26.63
C ILE A 282 -22.72 -14.65 26.89
N VAL A 283 -22.16 -13.56 27.40
CA VAL A 283 -20.71 -13.40 27.51
C VAL A 283 -20.18 -14.04 28.80
N ALA A 284 -19.35 -15.07 28.66
CA ALA A 284 -18.40 -15.44 29.70
C ALA A 284 -17.19 -14.48 29.64
N ILE A 285 -16.68 -14.03 30.78
CA ILE A 285 -15.63 -13.00 30.89
C ILE A 285 -14.39 -13.27 29.98
N PRO A 286 -13.90 -14.52 29.81
CA PRO A 286 -12.78 -14.80 28.90
C PRO A 286 -13.07 -14.49 27.42
N GLU A 287 -14.31 -14.60 26.95
CA GLU A 287 -14.66 -14.37 25.54
C GLU A 287 -14.71 -12.87 25.20
N ALA A 288 -14.93 -11.99 26.19
CA ALA A 288 -14.82 -10.54 26.01
C ALA A 288 -13.39 -10.12 25.65
N VAL A 289 -12.39 -10.62 26.39
CA VAL A 289 -10.97 -10.31 26.17
C VAL A 289 -10.49 -10.84 24.81
N ALA A 290 -10.92 -12.04 24.41
CA ALA A 290 -10.65 -12.58 23.07
C ALA A 290 -11.28 -11.72 21.96
N THR A 291 -12.47 -11.17 22.19
CA THR A 291 -13.15 -10.27 21.23
C THR A 291 -12.43 -8.92 21.10
N GLU A 292 -11.95 -8.36 22.21
CA GLU A 292 -11.14 -7.11 22.22
C GLU A 292 -9.81 -7.30 21.47
N GLY A 293 -9.12 -8.42 21.70
CA GLY A 293 -7.93 -8.82 20.97
C GLY A 293 -8.19 -8.94 19.46
N PHE A 294 -9.30 -9.58 19.06
CA PHE A 294 -9.66 -9.70 17.64
C PHE A 294 -9.89 -8.33 17.00
N LEU A 295 -10.70 -7.46 17.63
CA LEU A 295 -11.00 -6.13 17.09
C LEU A 295 -9.75 -5.25 17.00
N THR A 296 -8.83 -5.38 17.95
CA THR A 296 -7.52 -4.72 17.94
C THR A 296 -6.69 -5.16 16.73
N ALA A 297 -6.53 -6.47 16.55
CA ALA A 297 -5.80 -7.04 15.41
C ALA A 297 -6.45 -6.69 14.06
N GLU A 298 -7.77 -6.74 13.95
CA GLU A 298 -8.52 -6.37 12.73
C GLU A 298 -8.32 -4.90 12.37
N ASN A 299 -8.34 -4.00 13.37
CA ASN A 299 -8.13 -2.57 13.14
C ASN A 299 -6.69 -2.26 12.70
N ILE A 300 -5.68 -2.99 13.20
CA ILE A 300 -4.30 -2.86 12.72
C ILE A 300 -4.18 -3.39 11.28
N ALA A 301 -4.75 -4.56 10.97
CA ALA A 301 -4.77 -5.08 9.59
C ALA A 301 -5.50 -4.13 8.62
N TYR A 302 -6.53 -3.43 9.09
CA TYR A 302 -7.22 -2.39 8.32
C TYR A 302 -6.38 -1.12 8.12
N TRP A 303 -5.63 -0.68 9.14
CA TRP A 303 -4.71 0.45 9.02
C TRP A 303 -3.55 0.14 8.05
N ALA A 304 -3.03 -1.09 8.09
CA ALA A 304 -2.09 -1.61 7.09
C ALA A 304 -2.69 -1.50 5.68
N ALA A 305 -3.89 -2.01 5.46
CA ALA A 305 -4.54 -1.96 4.14
C ALA A 305 -4.85 -0.52 3.66
N LEU A 306 -5.27 0.38 4.56
CA LEU A 306 -5.41 1.82 4.27
C LEU A 306 -4.07 2.47 3.88
N THR A 307 -2.95 2.00 4.45
CA THR A 307 -1.61 2.46 4.08
C THR A 307 -1.30 2.10 2.63
N PHE A 308 -1.62 0.88 2.19
CA PHE A 308 -1.47 0.45 0.79
C PHE A 308 -2.39 1.21 -0.17
N ASP A 309 -3.69 1.32 0.16
CA ASP A 309 -4.71 2.03 -0.64
C ASP A 309 -4.33 3.49 -0.91
N THR A 310 -3.88 4.16 0.14
CA THR A 310 -3.46 5.57 0.08
C THR A 310 -2.13 5.73 -0.66
N SER A 311 -1.18 4.81 -0.48
CA SER A 311 0.10 4.81 -1.21
C SER A 311 -0.11 4.63 -2.72
N ALA A 312 -1.00 3.72 -3.13
CA ALA A 312 -1.36 3.53 -4.53
C ALA A 312 -2.04 4.77 -5.12
N SER A 313 -3.01 5.35 -4.41
CA SER A 313 -3.70 6.58 -4.82
C SER A 313 -2.74 7.78 -4.94
N LEU A 314 -1.78 7.89 -4.02
CA LEU A 314 -0.73 8.91 -4.04
C LEU A 314 0.23 8.76 -5.24
N THR A 315 0.61 7.54 -5.61
CA THR A 315 1.69 7.31 -6.59
C THR A 315 1.21 7.01 -8.01
N LEU A 316 0.03 6.41 -8.18
CA LEU A 316 -0.43 5.82 -9.45
C LEU A 316 -1.68 6.48 -10.02
N ASN A 317 -2.16 7.57 -9.41
CA ASN A 317 -3.35 8.31 -9.84
C ASN A 317 -4.64 7.47 -9.89
N CYS A 318 -4.74 6.36 -9.16
CA CYS A 318 -6.01 5.65 -8.98
C CYS A 318 -6.93 6.38 -8.00
N ARG A 319 -8.20 5.94 -7.92
CA ARG A 319 -9.08 6.28 -6.79
C ARG A 319 -8.84 5.28 -5.64
N PRO A 320 -8.94 5.70 -4.37
CA PRO A 320 -8.90 4.80 -3.22
C PRO A 320 -10.11 3.86 -3.19
N LEU A 321 -9.92 2.63 -2.70
CA LEU A 321 -10.96 1.60 -2.61
C LEU A 321 -11.50 1.38 -1.19
N LEU A 322 -10.71 1.64 -0.15
CA LEU A 322 -11.13 1.46 1.25
C LEU A 322 -11.68 2.73 1.91
N SER A 323 -11.29 3.89 1.38
CA SER A 323 -11.56 5.20 1.97
C SER A 323 -12.12 6.13 0.91
N ALA A 324 -13.24 6.78 1.21
CA ALA A 324 -13.92 7.71 0.31
C ALA A 324 -12.98 8.78 -0.25
N GLY A 325 -13.23 9.21 -1.47
CA GLY A 325 -12.48 10.26 -2.14
C GLY A 325 -12.76 11.68 -1.61
N LEU A 326 -12.60 12.65 -2.51
CA LEU A 326 -12.76 14.09 -2.28
C LEU A 326 -14.01 14.47 -1.48
N LEU A 327 -15.15 13.84 -1.78
CA LEU A 327 -16.47 14.18 -1.26
C LEU A 327 -16.87 13.44 0.03
N GLY A 328 -15.97 12.72 0.70
CA GLY A 328 -16.34 11.94 1.89
C GLY A 328 -15.27 11.65 2.95
N PHE A 329 -13.97 11.74 2.62
CA PHE A 329 -12.92 11.29 3.54
C PHE A 329 -12.95 11.97 4.92
N GLU A 330 -13.32 13.24 5.02
CA GLU A 330 -13.30 14.01 6.27
C GLU A 330 -14.24 13.46 7.37
N ALA A 331 -15.32 12.77 6.96
CA ALA A 331 -16.26 12.14 7.88
C ALA A 331 -15.74 10.80 8.45
N GLU A 332 -14.76 10.17 7.80
CA GLU A 332 -14.32 8.81 8.14
C GLU A 332 -13.56 8.77 9.46
N LEU A 333 -13.78 7.70 10.23
CA LEU A 333 -13.16 7.49 11.52
C LEU A 333 -11.61 7.51 11.50
N PRO A 334 -10.88 6.90 10.54
CA PRO A 334 -9.42 6.81 10.60
C PRO A 334 -8.77 8.19 10.59
N TRP A 335 -9.17 9.07 9.66
CA TRP A 335 -8.57 10.39 9.48
C TRP A 335 -8.91 11.35 10.62
N ARG A 336 -10.12 11.24 11.19
CA ARG A 336 -10.49 11.97 12.41
C ARG A 336 -9.68 11.50 13.63
N LEU A 337 -9.37 10.21 13.73
CA LEU A 337 -8.51 9.69 14.80
C LEU A 337 -7.04 10.11 14.62
N VAL A 338 -6.50 10.22 13.40
CA VAL A 338 -5.16 10.79 13.16
C VAL A 338 -5.08 12.24 13.67
N ARG A 339 -6.08 13.09 13.32
CA ARG A 339 -6.16 14.47 13.84
C ARG A 339 -6.20 14.50 15.38
N ALA A 340 -7.04 13.67 16.00
CA ALA A 340 -7.14 13.58 17.45
C ALA A 340 -5.83 13.09 18.11
N GLY A 341 -5.11 12.17 17.46
CA GLY A 341 -3.81 11.66 17.88
C GLY A 341 -2.74 12.75 17.91
N ALA A 342 -2.68 13.62 16.90
CA ALA A 342 -1.76 14.76 16.89
C ALA A 342 -2.08 15.80 17.97
N VAL A 343 -3.36 16.12 18.20
CA VAL A 343 -3.77 17.01 19.31
C VAL A 343 -3.42 16.41 20.67
N LYS A 344 -3.46 15.08 20.83
CA LYS A 344 -2.97 14.39 22.03
C LYS A 344 -1.44 14.50 22.15
N PHE A 345 -0.71 14.21 21.07
CA PHE A 345 0.75 14.31 21.02
C PHE A 345 1.26 15.72 21.30
N GLN A 346 0.60 16.77 20.79
CA GLN A 346 0.95 18.16 21.07
C GLN A 346 0.82 18.51 22.56
N LYS A 347 -0.19 17.99 23.26
CA LYS A 347 -0.33 18.14 24.72
C LYS A 347 0.76 17.37 25.48
N GLN A 348 1.06 16.15 25.06
CA GLN A 348 2.14 15.33 25.61
C GLN A 348 3.52 16.01 25.44
N MET A 349 3.76 16.66 24.30
CA MET A 349 4.93 17.53 24.08
C MET A 349 4.97 18.73 25.03
N GLN A 350 3.83 19.41 25.26
CA GLN A 350 3.75 20.54 26.20
C GLN A 350 4.03 20.09 27.65
N GLU A 351 3.50 18.91 28.05
CA GLU A 351 3.78 18.29 29.34
C GLU A 351 5.27 17.95 29.52
N TRP A 352 5.94 17.43 28.49
CA TRP A 352 7.38 17.13 28.53
C TRP A 352 8.23 18.38 28.75
N HIS A 353 7.89 19.49 28.09
CA HIS A 353 8.55 20.79 28.31
C HIS A 353 8.29 21.33 29.73
N ALA A 354 7.04 21.27 30.21
CA ALA A 354 6.67 21.76 31.54
C ALA A 354 7.39 21.02 32.68
N HIS A 355 7.68 19.73 32.51
CA HIS A 355 8.42 18.92 33.48
C HIS A 355 9.95 18.92 33.25
N ALA A 356 10.46 19.80 32.37
CA ALA A 356 11.88 19.91 31.99
C ALA A 356 12.51 18.60 31.47
N VAL A 357 11.71 17.65 30.98
CA VAL A 357 12.18 16.36 30.47
C VAL A 357 12.70 16.56 29.04
N SER A 358 13.86 17.21 28.90
CA SER A 358 14.39 17.68 27.60
C SER A 358 15.09 16.61 26.76
N GLU A 359 15.55 15.51 27.36
CA GLU A 359 16.37 14.53 26.64
C GLU A 359 15.56 13.68 25.63
N ILE A 360 16.10 13.51 24.42
CA ILE A 360 15.57 12.56 23.43
C ILE A 360 16.24 11.20 23.66
N THR A 361 15.45 10.26 24.22
CA THR A 361 15.78 8.83 24.33
C THR A 361 15.25 8.06 23.10
N ASP A 362 15.63 6.79 22.96
CA ASP A 362 15.16 5.93 21.88
C ASP A 362 13.63 5.74 21.91
N GLU A 363 13.03 5.60 23.11
CA GLU A 363 11.58 5.45 23.28
C GLU A 363 10.84 6.70 22.81
N ARG A 364 11.31 7.88 23.24
CA ARG A 364 10.73 9.17 22.86
C ARG A 364 10.90 9.43 21.36
N ALA A 365 12.07 9.15 20.79
CA ALA A 365 12.28 9.28 19.35
C ALA A 365 11.35 8.34 18.57
N SER A 366 11.14 7.11 19.05
CA SER A 366 10.17 6.18 18.45
C SER A 366 8.72 6.67 18.57
N GLN A 367 8.33 7.35 19.67
CA GLN A 367 7.00 7.95 19.80
C GLN A 367 6.79 9.10 18.80
N ILE A 368 7.75 10.03 18.72
CA ILE A 368 7.73 11.17 17.79
C ILE A 368 7.61 10.67 16.34
N VAL A 369 8.48 9.73 15.94
CA VAL A 369 8.52 9.20 14.56
C VAL A 369 7.30 8.34 14.22
N ALA A 370 6.75 7.59 15.18
CA ALA A 370 5.51 6.83 14.96
C ALA A 370 4.29 7.77 14.81
N SER A 371 4.15 8.79 15.67
CA SER A 371 3.07 9.77 15.56
C SER A 371 3.15 10.57 14.25
N GLY A 372 4.35 11.04 13.89
CA GLY A 372 4.59 11.67 12.58
C GLY A 372 4.29 10.75 11.40
N SER A 373 4.50 9.43 11.53
CA SER A 373 4.16 8.45 10.48
C SER A 373 2.65 8.30 10.25
N ALA A 374 1.83 8.48 11.29
CA ALA A 374 0.37 8.55 11.14
C ALA A 374 -0.03 9.83 10.39
N TRP A 375 0.56 10.98 10.74
CA TRP A 375 0.31 12.26 10.06
C TRP A 375 0.73 12.24 8.59
N LYS A 376 1.90 11.66 8.29
CA LYS A 376 2.40 11.40 6.94
C LYS A 376 1.37 10.64 6.08
N LEU A 377 0.61 9.70 6.65
CA LEU A 377 -0.40 8.97 5.89
C LEU A 377 -1.65 9.83 5.59
N LEU A 378 -1.97 10.80 6.43
CA LEU A 378 -3.02 11.79 6.15
C LEU A 378 -2.55 12.85 5.13
N ALA A 379 -1.29 13.28 5.17
CA ALA A 379 -0.68 14.11 4.12
C ALA A 379 -0.70 13.39 2.74
N TRP A 380 -0.40 12.09 2.72
CA TRP A 380 -0.57 11.24 1.54
C TRP A 380 -2.03 11.21 1.04
N LYS A 381 -3.00 11.01 1.95
CA LYS A 381 -4.43 10.97 1.62
C LYS A 381 -4.93 12.30 1.04
N LEU A 382 -4.52 13.42 1.61
CA LEU A 382 -4.91 14.76 1.16
C LEU A 382 -4.29 15.11 -0.20
N THR A 383 -3.03 14.74 -0.41
CA THR A 383 -2.38 14.84 -1.72
C THR A 383 -3.11 13.99 -2.76
N ALA A 384 -3.51 12.75 -2.43
CA ALA A 384 -4.30 11.90 -3.32
C ALA A 384 -5.69 12.50 -3.62
N VAL A 385 -6.35 13.12 -2.63
CA VAL A 385 -7.65 13.82 -2.78
C VAL A 385 -7.55 15.06 -3.68
N PHE A 386 -6.49 15.86 -3.55
CA PHE A 386 -6.23 16.99 -4.46
C PHE A 386 -5.95 16.50 -5.89
N LYS A 387 -5.18 15.42 -6.03
CA LYS A 387 -4.91 14.78 -7.32
C LYS A 387 -6.17 14.19 -7.96
N GLU A 388 -7.11 13.68 -7.16
CA GLU A 388 -8.44 13.25 -7.61
C GLU A 388 -9.28 14.44 -8.09
N ALA A 389 -9.33 15.55 -7.35
CA ALA A 389 -10.05 16.76 -7.74
C ALA A 389 -9.58 17.30 -9.11
N LEU A 390 -8.26 17.35 -9.31
CA LEU A 390 -7.64 17.75 -10.58
C LEU A 390 -7.89 16.75 -11.72
N ARG A 391 -7.67 15.45 -11.48
CA ARG A 391 -7.77 14.38 -12.49
C ARG A 391 -9.20 14.21 -13.01
N ASP A 392 -10.18 14.31 -12.12
CA ASP A 392 -11.59 14.01 -12.44
C ASP A 392 -12.38 15.26 -12.85
N GLY A 393 -11.72 16.41 -13.00
CA GLY A 393 -12.33 17.64 -13.52
C GLY A 393 -13.36 18.28 -12.59
N HIS A 394 -13.14 18.22 -11.27
CA HIS A 394 -14.02 18.85 -10.29
C HIS A 394 -14.02 20.38 -10.41
N ASP A 395 -15.07 21.01 -9.89
CA ASP A 395 -15.20 22.47 -9.93
C ASP A 395 -14.13 23.20 -9.10
N GLU A 396 -13.93 24.47 -9.42
CA GLU A 396 -12.88 25.30 -8.85
C GLU A 396 -13.02 25.50 -7.33
N SER A 397 -14.25 25.47 -6.80
CA SER A 397 -14.51 25.51 -5.35
C SER A 397 -13.95 24.26 -4.67
N GLU A 398 -14.18 23.09 -5.25
CA GLU A 398 -13.72 21.81 -4.74
C GLU A 398 -12.21 21.61 -4.91
N VAL A 399 -11.63 22.05 -6.03
CA VAL A 399 -10.16 22.08 -6.22
C VAL A 399 -9.51 23.01 -5.18
N LYS A 400 -10.03 24.22 -4.97
CA LYS A 400 -9.55 25.14 -3.92
C LYS A 400 -9.85 24.65 -2.50
N ARG A 401 -10.85 23.79 -2.28
CA ARG A 401 -11.11 23.14 -0.98
C ARG A 401 -10.04 22.08 -0.71
N ALA A 402 -9.82 21.16 -1.66
CA ALA A 402 -8.78 20.13 -1.55
C ALA A 402 -7.37 20.74 -1.40
N PHE A 403 -7.08 21.82 -2.14
CA PHE A 403 -5.83 22.56 -2.03
C PHE A 403 -5.62 23.16 -0.63
N ARG A 404 -6.58 23.93 -0.12
CA ARG A 404 -6.48 24.53 1.23
C ARG A 404 -6.37 23.47 2.33
N LEU A 405 -7.03 22.32 2.16
CA LEU A 405 -6.91 21.18 3.08
C LEU A 405 -5.48 20.62 3.10
N VAL A 406 -4.84 20.36 1.95
CA VAL A 406 -3.46 19.83 1.94
C VAL A 406 -2.43 20.89 2.38
N SER A 407 -2.58 22.15 1.97
CA SER A 407 -1.67 23.24 2.36
C SER A 407 -1.75 23.55 3.86
N GLY A 408 -2.95 23.56 4.45
CA GLY A 408 -3.13 23.66 5.90
C GLY A 408 -2.49 22.50 6.67
N PHE A 409 -2.53 21.27 6.12
CA PHE A 409 -1.86 20.11 6.73
C PHE A 409 -0.34 20.16 6.72
N ILE A 410 0.26 20.86 5.74
CA ILE A 410 1.70 21.10 5.69
C ILE A 410 2.10 22.09 6.80
N GLN A 411 1.27 23.10 7.07
CA GLN A 411 1.43 24.03 8.20
C GLN A 411 1.23 23.30 9.55
N GLU A 412 0.10 22.60 9.74
CA GLU A 412 -0.18 21.80 10.95
C GLU A 412 0.93 20.76 11.24
N PHE A 413 1.56 20.15 10.22
CA PHE A 413 2.72 19.27 10.43
C PHE A 413 3.94 20.02 10.95
N ASN A 414 4.24 21.19 10.37
CA ASN A 414 5.38 22.00 10.81
C ASN A 414 5.22 22.44 12.27
N ASP A 415 4.03 22.90 12.64
CA ASP A 415 3.70 23.40 13.98
C ASP A 415 3.72 22.31 15.06
N ILE A 416 3.47 21.05 14.70
CA ILE A 416 3.39 19.93 15.66
C ILE A 416 4.66 19.06 15.66
N TYR A 417 5.30 18.85 14.51
CA TYR A 417 6.32 17.81 14.33
C TYR A 417 7.71 18.30 13.89
N ARG A 418 7.88 19.54 13.36
CA ARG A 418 9.20 19.99 12.87
C ARG A 418 10.26 20.00 13.98
N GLU A 419 10.04 20.75 15.05
CA GLU A 419 10.99 20.84 16.17
C GLU A 419 11.28 19.47 16.83
N PRO A 420 10.28 18.61 17.13
CA PRO A 420 10.52 17.25 17.61
C PRO A 420 11.36 16.38 16.67
N LEU A 421 11.15 16.46 15.35
CA LEU A 421 11.91 15.68 14.36
C LEU A 421 13.33 16.21 14.16
N GLU A 422 13.53 17.54 14.25
CA GLU A 422 14.86 18.15 14.31
C GLU A 422 15.60 17.81 15.61
N ALA A 423 14.90 17.72 16.75
CA ALA A 423 15.49 17.27 18.02
C ALA A 423 15.97 15.81 17.92
N CYS A 424 15.20 14.92 17.28
CA CYS A 424 15.64 13.58 16.93
C CYS A 424 16.87 13.61 16.00
N GLN A 425 16.86 14.44 14.96
CA GLN A 425 17.97 14.58 14.01
C GLN A 425 19.27 15.07 14.69
N ARG A 426 19.18 16.04 15.61
CA ARG A 426 20.32 16.54 16.39
C ARG A 426 20.91 15.48 17.34
N ARG A 427 20.07 14.55 17.83
CA ARG A 427 20.49 13.43 18.71
C ARG A 427 20.83 12.13 17.97
N MET A 428 20.70 12.10 16.65
CA MET A 428 20.81 10.89 15.84
C MET A 428 22.06 10.01 16.06
N PRO A 429 23.28 10.54 16.33
CA PRO A 429 24.46 9.72 16.65
C PRO A 429 24.30 8.83 17.90
N PHE A 430 23.34 9.15 18.77
CA PHE A 430 23.04 8.42 20.01
C PHE A 430 21.80 7.53 19.88
N LEU A 431 21.10 7.54 18.74
CA LEU A 431 19.85 6.80 18.54
C LEU A 431 20.08 5.45 17.83
N GLY A 432 19.33 4.43 18.26
CA GLY A 432 19.38 3.08 17.69
C GLY A 432 19.15 3.04 16.18
N GLU A 433 19.83 2.13 15.47
CA GLU A 433 19.75 1.96 14.00
C GLU A 433 18.32 1.98 13.46
N GLN A 434 17.40 1.33 14.18
CA GLN A 434 16.00 1.21 13.79
C GLN A 434 15.25 2.55 13.82
N ILE A 435 15.56 3.43 14.77
CA ILE A 435 14.96 4.77 14.84
C ILE A 435 15.53 5.67 13.75
N ARG A 436 16.83 5.55 13.45
CA ARG A 436 17.47 6.25 12.32
C ARG A 436 16.80 5.86 10.99
N PHE A 437 16.51 4.58 10.80
CA PHE A 437 15.81 4.07 9.61
C PHE A 437 14.34 4.51 9.54
N ARG A 438 13.61 4.47 10.66
CA ARG A 438 12.21 4.94 10.76
C ARG A 438 12.10 6.44 10.52
N TRP A 439 13.01 7.25 11.06
CA TRP A 439 13.07 8.70 10.83
C TRP A 439 13.35 9.02 9.36
N TYR A 440 14.34 8.36 8.75
CA TYR A 440 14.61 8.48 7.30
C TYR A 440 13.36 8.18 6.46
N SER A 441 12.69 7.07 6.77
CA SER A 441 11.48 6.65 6.07
C SER A 441 10.35 7.68 6.25
N LEU A 442 10.16 8.24 7.45
CA LEU A 442 9.18 9.30 7.68
C LEU A 442 9.49 10.55 6.84
N MET A 443 10.70 11.10 6.94
CA MET A 443 11.07 12.36 6.28
C MET A 443 10.99 12.26 4.76
N LEU A 444 11.55 11.18 4.18
CA LEU A 444 11.49 10.95 2.74
C LEU A 444 10.03 10.88 2.26
N HIS A 445 9.21 10.06 2.92
CA HIS A 445 7.83 9.83 2.52
C HIS A 445 6.92 11.04 2.72
N TYR A 446 7.16 11.86 3.75
CA TYR A 446 6.40 13.09 3.97
C TYR A 446 6.69 14.10 2.86
N HIS A 447 7.97 14.46 2.67
CA HIS A 447 8.34 15.48 1.69
C HIS A 447 8.09 15.01 0.24
N LEU A 448 8.20 13.71 -0.07
CA LEU A 448 7.78 13.15 -1.37
C LEU A 448 6.31 13.45 -1.68
N SER A 449 5.40 13.46 -0.69
CA SER A 449 4.00 13.82 -0.94
C SER A 449 3.83 15.29 -1.32
N ILE A 450 4.65 16.19 -0.76
CA ILE A 450 4.69 17.60 -1.17
C ILE A 450 5.25 17.74 -2.60
N LEU A 451 6.28 16.98 -2.97
CA LEU A 451 6.78 16.96 -4.36
C LEU A 451 5.74 16.40 -5.35
N LEU A 452 4.97 15.39 -4.96
CA LEU A 452 3.88 14.84 -5.78
C LEU A 452 2.67 15.79 -5.88
N LEU A 453 2.38 16.57 -4.84
CA LEU A 453 1.41 17.66 -4.84
C LEU A 453 1.81 18.75 -5.84
N VAL A 454 3.05 19.25 -5.74
CA VAL A 454 3.61 20.25 -6.67
C VAL A 454 3.58 19.72 -8.10
N ASN A 455 4.06 18.50 -8.34
CA ASN A 455 4.07 17.92 -9.69
C ASN A 455 2.67 17.73 -10.29
N ALA A 456 1.63 17.50 -9.46
CA ALA A 456 0.25 17.45 -9.94
C ALA A 456 -0.27 18.83 -10.37
N ALA A 457 0.03 19.87 -9.60
CA ALA A 457 -0.31 21.25 -9.96
C ALA A 457 0.48 21.72 -11.20
N GLU A 458 1.76 21.35 -11.34
CA GLU A 458 2.56 21.57 -12.56
C GLU A 458 1.97 20.83 -13.77
N ALA A 459 1.64 19.54 -13.64
CA ALA A 459 1.08 18.74 -14.75
C ALA A 459 -0.29 19.25 -15.24
N THR A 460 -1.03 19.96 -14.39
CA THR A 460 -2.32 20.61 -14.71
C THR A 460 -2.20 22.12 -14.95
N SER A 461 -0.98 22.65 -15.06
CA SER A 461 -0.69 24.07 -15.32
C SER A 461 -1.32 25.06 -14.32
N ARG A 462 -1.52 24.64 -13.06
CA ARG A 462 -2.09 25.44 -11.97
C ARG A 462 -1.07 26.39 -11.35
N LEU A 463 -0.63 27.36 -12.15
CA LEU A 463 0.37 28.37 -11.77
C LEU A 463 -0.06 29.20 -10.55
N ASP A 464 -1.35 29.38 -10.34
CA ASP A 464 -1.93 30.04 -9.17
C ASP A 464 -1.64 29.27 -7.88
N LEU A 465 -1.90 27.96 -7.88
CA LEU A 465 -1.65 27.08 -6.73
C LEU A 465 -0.15 26.84 -6.51
N LEU A 466 0.66 26.87 -7.56
CA LEU A 466 2.11 26.73 -7.47
C LEU A 466 2.81 27.92 -6.80
N ALA A 467 2.25 29.14 -6.95
CA ALA A 467 2.75 30.31 -6.23
C ALA A 467 2.55 30.16 -4.72
N GLU A 468 1.39 29.66 -4.29
CA GLU A 468 1.09 29.38 -2.87
C GLU A 468 1.93 28.20 -2.30
N LEU A 469 2.39 27.26 -3.14
CA LEU A 469 3.26 26.15 -2.73
C LEU A 469 4.77 26.46 -2.77
N ALA A 470 5.20 27.64 -3.20
CA ALA A 470 6.61 27.90 -3.53
C ALA A 470 7.59 27.61 -2.36
N GLU A 471 7.25 28.03 -1.14
CA GLU A 471 8.05 27.78 0.06
C GLU A 471 8.09 26.29 0.42
N ALA A 472 6.92 25.65 0.59
CA ALA A 472 6.82 24.23 0.89
C ALA A 472 7.50 23.32 -0.15
N SER A 473 7.50 23.75 -1.41
CA SER A 473 8.18 23.09 -2.53
C SER A 473 9.70 23.14 -2.38
N ALA A 474 10.26 24.31 -2.05
CA ALA A 474 11.70 24.47 -1.80
C ALA A 474 12.16 23.70 -0.55
N ASP A 475 11.38 23.78 0.54
CA ASP A 475 11.61 23.05 1.78
C ASP A 475 11.61 21.53 1.53
N ALA A 476 10.64 21.01 0.76
CA ALA A 476 10.56 19.60 0.41
C ALA A 476 11.71 19.15 -0.51
N GLN A 477 12.15 19.97 -1.47
CA GLN A 477 13.30 19.67 -2.33
C GLN A 477 14.58 19.52 -1.49
N ASN A 478 14.85 20.50 -0.62
CA ASN A 478 15.99 20.49 0.29
C ASN A 478 15.92 19.31 1.28
N ALA A 479 14.76 19.07 1.90
CA ALA A 479 14.58 18.00 2.87
C ALA A 479 14.72 16.60 2.26
N VAL A 480 14.26 16.37 1.02
CA VAL A 480 14.50 15.10 0.32
C VAL A 480 15.99 14.90 0.03
N VAL A 481 16.70 15.92 -0.47
CA VAL A 481 18.17 15.84 -0.68
C VAL A 481 18.89 15.48 0.62
N ASN A 482 18.61 16.20 1.71
CA ASN A 482 19.24 15.94 3.00
C ASN A 482 18.88 14.57 3.58
N THR A 483 17.65 14.08 3.35
CA THR A 483 17.23 12.73 3.75
C THR A 483 17.95 11.64 2.93
N LEU A 484 18.16 11.85 1.63
CA LEU A 484 18.96 10.95 0.80
C LEU A 484 20.43 10.94 1.24
N ILE A 485 21.04 12.11 1.49
CA ILE A 485 22.40 12.20 2.05
C ILE A 485 22.49 11.46 3.39
N PHE A 486 21.50 11.65 4.27
CA PHE A 486 21.42 10.96 5.56
C PHE A 486 21.39 9.44 5.39
N GLY A 487 20.51 8.92 4.53
CA GLY A 487 20.34 7.48 4.30
C GLY A 487 21.45 6.84 3.46
N LEU A 488 22.25 7.64 2.73
CA LEU A 488 23.51 7.22 2.10
C LEU A 488 24.69 7.17 3.08
N SER A 489 24.61 7.93 4.18
CA SER A 489 25.70 8.09 5.16
C SER A 489 25.49 7.29 6.45
N ASN A 490 24.27 6.81 6.70
CA ASN A 490 23.92 5.95 7.84
C ASN A 490 23.68 4.52 7.37
N THR A 491 24.24 3.56 8.12
CA THR A 491 24.09 2.13 7.87
C THR A 491 23.17 1.45 8.89
N VAL A 492 22.60 0.32 8.47
CA VAL A 492 21.92 -0.67 9.32
C VAL A 492 22.65 -2.01 9.16
N THR A 493 22.74 -2.78 10.23
CA THR A 493 23.56 -4.00 10.31
C THR A 493 22.77 -5.27 9.95
N LEU A 494 23.07 -5.89 8.80
CA LEU A 494 22.41 -7.12 8.35
C LEU A 494 23.08 -8.37 8.95
N ASN A 495 22.42 -8.97 9.94
CA ASN A 495 22.90 -10.15 10.68
C ASN A 495 22.69 -11.48 9.93
N ILE A 496 23.60 -11.75 9.00
CA ILE A 496 23.66 -12.95 8.14
C ILE A 496 24.25 -14.15 8.93
N PRO A 497 23.55 -15.30 9.03
CA PRO A 497 24.16 -16.53 9.52
C PRO A 497 25.03 -17.16 8.42
N GLN A 498 26.33 -17.33 8.66
CA GLN A 498 27.23 -18.00 7.70
C GLN A 498 27.07 -19.53 7.76
N LYS A 499 27.24 -20.22 6.63
CA LYS A 499 27.60 -21.64 6.62
C LYS A 499 29.10 -21.78 6.96
N SER A 500 29.41 -22.62 7.95
CA SER A 500 30.77 -23.03 8.31
C SER A 500 30.72 -24.43 8.94
N ASP A 501 31.20 -25.44 8.22
CA ASP A 501 30.92 -26.87 8.46
C ASP A 501 31.60 -27.48 9.72
N SER A 502 32.12 -26.67 10.63
CA SER A 502 32.78 -27.14 11.86
C SER A 502 32.59 -26.26 13.11
N SER A 503 32.07 -25.04 13.00
CA SER A 503 31.75 -24.19 14.15
C SER A 503 30.80 -23.05 13.79
N CYS A 504 29.82 -22.77 14.66
CA CYS A 504 28.87 -21.67 14.50
C CYS A 504 29.47 -20.34 14.95
N THR A 505 30.45 -19.81 14.21
CA THR A 505 30.91 -18.43 14.37
C THR A 505 29.99 -17.48 13.61
N LEU A 506 29.23 -16.66 14.34
CA LEU A 506 28.64 -15.45 13.76
C LEU A 506 29.77 -14.55 13.26
N ARG A 507 29.71 -14.14 11.99
CA ARG A 507 30.38 -12.90 11.58
C ARG A 507 29.63 -11.71 12.16
N ASP A 508 30.35 -10.62 12.37
CA ASP A 508 29.74 -9.30 12.50
C ASP A 508 28.86 -9.03 11.26
N GLY A 509 27.67 -8.47 11.47
CA GLY A 509 26.69 -8.25 10.40
C GLY A 509 27.21 -7.25 9.36
N ILE A 510 26.76 -7.37 8.11
CA ILE A 510 27.19 -6.46 7.04
C ILE A 510 26.49 -5.11 7.20
N PRO A 511 27.22 -3.99 7.40
CA PRO A 511 26.62 -2.67 7.44
C PRO A 511 26.26 -2.24 6.01
N VAL A 512 24.98 -1.96 5.77
CA VAL A 512 24.48 -1.48 4.47
C VAL A 512 23.83 -0.11 4.62
N PRO A 513 23.97 0.83 3.65
CA PRO A 513 23.29 2.11 3.72
C PRO A 513 21.77 1.96 3.82
N ILE A 514 21.13 2.82 4.62
CA ILE A 514 19.67 2.84 4.82
C ILE A 514 18.90 2.89 3.48
N VAL A 515 19.38 3.67 2.51
CA VAL A 515 18.79 3.76 1.15
C VAL A 515 18.70 2.39 0.45
N ALA A 516 19.65 1.48 0.70
CA ALA A 516 19.72 0.18 0.03
C ALA A 516 18.67 -0.83 0.56
N ILE A 517 18.19 -0.65 1.80
CA ILE A 517 17.21 -1.54 2.45
C ILE A 517 15.79 -0.96 2.47
N ASP A 518 15.53 0.15 1.79
CA ASP A 518 14.19 0.76 1.77
C ASP A 518 13.15 -0.18 1.10
N PRO A 519 11.98 -0.41 1.73
CA PRO A 519 10.96 -1.30 1.19
C PRO A 519 10.22 -0.77 -0.05
N TYR A 520 10.26 0.54 -0.32
CA TYR A 520 9.58 1.25 -1.41
C TYR A 520 10.59 1.90 -2.37
N PRO A 521 11.42 1.13 -3.11
CA PRO A 521 12.42 1.70 -4.03
C PRO A 521 11.82 2.60 -5.13
N HIS A 522 10.52 2.42 -5.45
CA HIS A 522 9.80 3.29 -6.38
C HIS A 522 9.51 4.69 -5.79
N HIS A 523 9.38 4.84 -4.47
CA HIS A 523 9.31 6.15 -3.81
C HIS A 523 10.65 6.89 -3.93
N ILE A 524 11.79 6.19 -3.79
CA ILE A 524 13.12 6.79 -3.98
C ILE A 524 13.33 7.17 -5.45
N VAL A 525 12.93 6.34 -6.42
CA VAL A 525 12.95 6.69 -7.85
C VAL A 525 12.13 7.96 -8.12
N ALA A 526 10.90 8.04 -7.62
CA ALA A 526 10.05 9.22 -7.79
C ALA A 526 10.66 10.47 -7.12
N ALA A 527 11.19 10.34 -5.90
CA ALA A 527 11.87 11.41 -5.19
C ALA A 527 13.09 11.93 -5.98
N VAL A 528 13.93 11.03 -6.51
CA VAL A 528 15.08 11.38 -7.35
C VAL A 528 14.66 12.09 -8.63
N GLN A 529 13.64 11.60 -9.34
CA GLN A 529 13.16 12.22 -10.58
C GLN A 529 12.58 13.63 -10.35
N LEU A 530 11.82 13.81 -9.28
CA LEU A 530 11.20 15.11 -8.93
C LEU A 530 12.24 16.13 -8.45
N VAL A 531 13.23 15.72 -7.65
CA VAL A 531 14.33 16.58 -7.24
C VAL A 531 15.27 16.89 -8.41
N HIS A 532 15.57 15.93 -9.28
CA HIS A 532 16.39 16.15 -10.48
C HIS A 532 15.81 17.25 -11.38
N LYS A 533 14.49 17.17 -11.67
CA LYS A 533 13.74 18.21 -12.39
C LYS A 533 13.85 19.59 -11.75
N ALA A 534 13.78 19.67 -10.41
CA ALA A 534 13.90 20.92 -9.68
C ALA A 534 15.34 21.49 -9.67
N VAL A 535 16.35 20.61 -9.55
CA VAL A 535 17.78 20.96 -9.54
C VAL A 535 18.23 21.46 -10.92
N ASP A 536 17.80 20.82 -12.01
CA ASP A 536 18.07 21.30 -13.37
C ASP A 536 17.35 22.65 -13.63
N ARG A 537 16.08 22.79 -13.23
CA ARG A 537 15.35 24.07 -13.26
C ARG A 537 16.13 25.18 -12.55
N ASP A 538 16.59 24.92 -11.32
CA ASP A 538 17.25 25.93 -10.51
C ASP A 538 18.67 26.27 -10.99
N LEU A 539 19.34 25.37 -11.73
CA LEU A 539 20.53 25.71 -12.52
C LEU A 539 20.16 26.65 -13.68
N THR A 540 19.13 26.33 -14.49
CA THR A 540 18.73 27.19 -15.62
C THR A 540 18.27 28.59 -15.19
N LEU A 541 17.74 28.73 -13.97
CA LEU A 541 17.36 30.00 -13.35
C LEU A 541 18.51 30.70 -12.61
N GLY A 542 19.74 30.16 -12.65
CA GLY A 542 20.91 30.74 -11.98
C GLY A 542 20.86 30.76 -10.45
N ARG A 543 19.96 29.98 -9.84
CA ARG A 543 19.76 29.91 -8.37
C ARG A 543 20.85 29.06 -7.69
N ILE A 544 21.42 28.11 -8.41
CA ILE A 544 22.54 27.28 -7.95
C ILE A 544 23.72 27.35 -8.93
N GLY A 545 24.94 27.31 -8.41
CA GLY A 545 26.15 27.21 -9.22
C GLY A 545 26.39 25.80 -9.77
N GLY A 546 27.15 25.69 -10.86
CA GLY A 546 27.42 24.42 -11.54
C GLY A 546 28.05 23.33 -10.65
N ASP A 547 28.85 23.70 -9.65
CA ASP A 547 29.44 22.71 -8.73
C ASP A 547 28.45 22.25 -7.65
N ALA A 548 27.49 23.09 -7.25
CA ALA A 548 26.37 22.67 -6.42
C ALA A 548 25.46 21.70 -7.19
N HIS A 549 25.18 22.00 -8.46
CA HIS A 549 24.43 21.12 -9.36
C HIS A 549 25.10 19.74 -9.53
N LYS A 550 26.41 19.69 -9.82
CA LYS A 550 27.19 18.42 -9.87
C LYS A 550 27.11 17.63 -8.56
N ASN A 551 27.26 18.30 -7.41
CA ASN A 551 27.18 17.65 -6.10
C ASN A 551 25.79 17.05 -5.84
N LEU A 552 24.72 17.78 -6.21
CA LEU A 552 23.34 17.30 -6.12
C LEU A 552 23.10 16.12 -7.06
N GLN A 553 23.52 16.19 -8.33
CA GLN A 553 23.42 15.06 -9.26
C GLN A 553 24.21 13.82 -8.77
N SER A 554 25.37 14.01 -8.13
CA SER A 554 26.14 12.91 -7.51
C SER A 554 25.38 12.23 -6.37
N VAL A 555 24.71 12.98 -5.49
CA VAL A 555 23.83 12.43 -4.45
C VAL A 555 22.67 11.63 -5.06
N LEU A 556 22.05 12.17 -6.10
CA LEU A 556 20.91 11.53 -6.77
C LEU A 556 21.31 10.24 -7.51
N SER A 557 22.44 10.22 -8.22
CA SER A 557 22.99 8.99 -8.83
C SER A 557 23.26 7.94 -7.76
N ARG A 558 24.02 8.31 -6.71
CA ARG A 558 24.35 7.38 -5.62
C ARG A 558 23.11 6.79 -4.95
N ALA A 559 22.03 7.56 -4.81
CA ALA A 559 20.77 7.03 -4.31
C ALA A 559 20.22 5.92 -5.23
N LEU A 560 20.19 6.12 -6.55
CA LEU A 560 19.78 5.10 -7.53
C LEU A 560 20.75 3.92 -7.62
N ASP A 561 22.05 4.13 -7.40
CA ASP A 561 23.08 3.08 -7.40
C ASP A 561 22.92 2.10 -6.23
N HIS A 562 22.47 2.59 -5.07
CA HIS A 562 22.18 1.76 -3.90
C HIS A 562 20.81 1.06 -3.94
N LEU A 563 19.90 1.45 -4.83
CA LEU A 563 18.63 0.73 -5.03
C LEU A 563 18.85 -0.68 -5.63
N PRO A 564 17.86 -1.59 -5.54
CA PRO A 564 17.97 -2.92 -6.13
C PRO A 564 18.17 -2.89 -7.65
N GLN A 565 19.41 -3.11 -8.10
CA GLN A 565 19.80 -3.10 -9.51
C GLN A 565 19.14 -4.20 -10.35
N SER A 566 18.49 -5.18 -9.71
CA SER A 566 17.66 -6.19 -10.38
C SER A 566 16.27 -5.66 -10.80
N SER A 567 15.87 -4.44 -10.42
CA SER A 567 14.55 -3.87 -10.75
C SER A 567 14.51 -3.19 -12.12
N LYS A 568 13.51 -3.52 -12.94
CA LYS A 568 13.23 -2.89 -14.25
C LYS A 568 13.05 -1.37 -14.12
N SER A 569 12.35 -0.89 -13.07
CA SER A 569 12.12 0.54 -12.85
C SER A 569 13.35 1.31 -12.36
N VAL A 570 14.25 0.65 -11.61
CA VAL A 570 15.52 1.26 -11.17
C VAL A 570 16.47 1.40 -12.36
N GLN A 571 16.56 0.38 -13.21
CA GLN A 571 17.37 0.46 -14.44
C GLN A 571 16.85 1.51 -15.41
N ALA A 572 15.53 1.59 -15.63
CA ALA A 572 14.92 2.65 -16.44
C ALA A 572 15.21 4.06 -15.88
N ALA A 573 15.12 4.24 -14.56
CA ALA A 573 15.45 5.51 -13.91
C ALA A 573 16.93 5.89 -14.08
N LYS A 574 17.86 4.92 -13.94
CA LYS A 574 19.30 5.14 -14.15
C LYS A 574 19.65 5.45 -15.60
N GLY A 575 19.00 4.80 -16.57
CA GLY A 575 19.13 5.12 -17.99
C GLY A 575 18.77 6.58 -18.27
N ALA A 576 17.53 6.98 -17.94
CA ALA A 576 17.04 8.34 -18.14
C ALA A 576 17.85 9.41 -17.38
N PHE A 577 18.41 9.08 -16.21
CA PHE A 577 19.32 9.98 -15.47
C PHE A 577 20.67 10.16 -16.19
N SER A 578 21.21 9.09 -16.77
CA SER A 578 22.50 9.09 -17.49
C SER A 578 22.39 9.77 -18.85
N GLU A 579 21.32 9.53 -19.59
CA GLU A 579 21.03 10.20 -20.85
C GLU A 579 20.95 11.72 -20.66
N ARG A 580 20.18 12.18 -19.65
CA ARG A 580 20.01 13.62 -19.38
C ARG A 580 21.29 14.32 -18.93
N SER A 581 22.19 13.67 -18.20
CA SER A 581 23.49 14.28 -17.86
C SER A 581 24.40 14.44 -19.09
N SER A 582 24.30 13.54 -20.06
CA SER A 582 25.03 13.64 -21.34
C SER A 582 24.49 14.74 -22.26
N HIS A 583 23.19 15.05 -22.20
CA HIS A 583 22.54 16.13 -22.96
C HIS A 583 22.68 17.52 -22.32
N SER A 584 23.80 17.79 -21.63
CA SER A 584 24.10 19.11 -21.04
C SER A 584 24.57 20.17 -22.05
N GLY A 585 24.42 19.91 -23.36
CA GLY A 585 24.53 20.90 -24.43
C GLY A 585 23.18 21.57 -24.72
N VAL A 586 23.16 22.91 -24.74
CA VAL A 586 21.95 23.76 -24.81
C VAL A 586 20.99 23.36 -25.94
N GLU A 587 19.75 23.02 -25.57
CA GLU A 587 18.60 22.99 -26.49
C GLU A 587 17.36 23.64 -25.83
N PRO A 588 16.49 24.39 -26.56
CA PRO A 588 15.34 25.07 -25.95
C PRO A 588 14.21 24.12 -25.52
N LEU A 589 13.35 24.59 -24.61
CA LEU A 589 12.14 23.89 -24.15
C LEU A 589 11.18 23.54 -25.29
N VAL A 590 11.18 22.29 -25.74
CA VAL A 590 10.10 21.69 -26.53
C VAL A 590 9.07 21.06 -25.57
N PRO A 591 7.78 21.42 -25.63
CA PRO A 591 6.76 20.83 -24.77
C PRO A 591 6.48 19.38 -25.19
N TYR A 592 6.76 18.43 -24.30
CA TYR A 592 6.64 16.98 -24.59
C TYR A 592 5.18 16.48 -24.54
N LEU A 593 4.34 16.99 -25.45
CA LEU A 593 2.99 16.50 -25.70
C LEU A 593 3.02 15.27 -26.61
N SER A 594 3.18 14.07 -26.02
CA SER A 594 2.71 12.79 -26.59
C SER A 594 2.81 11.66 -25.56
N ILE A 595 1.74 11.48 -24.78
CA ILE A 595 1.28 10.15 -24.37
C ILE A 595 0.00 9.93 -25.19
N ASP A 596 -0.08 8.83 -25.94
CA ASP A 596 -1.05 8.65 -27.03
C ASP A 596 -2.50 8.53 -26.52
N PRO A 597 -3.40 9.49 -26.80
CA PRO A 597 -4.74 9.56 -26.20
C PRO A 597 -5.80 8.77 -26.99
N GLN A 598 -5.56 7.48 -27.26
CA GLN A 598 -6.46 6.63 -28.06
C GLN A 598 -7.52 5.83 -27.28
N TRP A 599 -8.17 6.43 -26.28
CA TRP A 599 -9.44 5.91 -25.72
C TRP A 599 -10.45 7.03 -25.42
N HIS A 600 -11.02 7.61 -26.47
CA HIS A 600 -12.24 8.42 -26.41
C HIS A 600 -13.37 7.78 -27.24
N ARG A 601 -14.17 6.93 -26.59
CA ARG A 601 -15.56 6.61 -26.92
C ARG A 601 -16.27 5.98 -25.72
#